data_AF-A0A8I1YH24-F1
#
_entry.id   AF-A0A8I1YH24-F1
#
_cell.length_a   1.000
_cell.length_b   1.000
_cell.length_c   1.000
_cell.angle_alpha   90.00
_cell.angle_beta   90.00
_cell.angle_gamma   90.00
#
_symmetry.space_group_name_H-M   'P 1'
#
loop_
_entity.id
_entity.type
_entity.pdbx_description
1 polymer ?
#
loop_
_entity_poly.entity_id
_entity_poly.type
_entity_poly.pdbx_seq_one_letter_code
_entity_poly.pdbx_strand_id
1 'polypeptide(L)'
;MWRTVGKEAATSWSSHKDARQSADLAHYSVFSLGPIIVMAIASAGLFFGYDAVTSQVTSSLKDMLGDTGANAIDAMLAGASRPAEGILATVLGVGALLFAAIEFYLHGSAVAVLRILDQENHKEGDRKFSSD
;
A
#
# COMPACT_ATOMS: atom_id res chain seq x y z
N MET A 1 -35.99 -23.04 -12.52
CA MET A 1 -34.70 -22.81 -13.22
C MET A 1 -33.80 -21.82 -12.46
N TRP A 2 -34.25 -20.59 -12.18
CA TRP A 2 -33.44 -19.62 -11.42
C TRP A 2 -33.06 -20.07 -9.99
N ARG A 3 -33.94 -20.81 -9.32
CA ARG A 3 -33.70 -21.32 -7.95
C ARG A 3 -32.68 -22.45 -7.88
N THR A 4 -32.41 -23.17 -8.98
CA THR A 4 -31.42 -24.25 -9.01
C THR A 4 -30.03 -23.68 -9.28
N VAL A 5 -29.92 -22.73 -10.21
CA VAL A 5 -28.67 -21.99 -10.49
C VAL A 5 -28.18 -21.25 -9.24
N GLY A 6 -29.06 -20.55 -8.52
CA GLY A 6 -28.70 -19.87 -7.28
C GLY A 6 -28.26 -20.82 -6.15
N LYS A 7 -28.85 -22.02 -6.08
CA LYS A 7 -28.44 -23.04 -5.11
C LYS A 7 -27.09 -23.65 -5.47
N GLU A 8 -26.86 -23.99 -6.74
CA GLU A 8 -25.60 -24.52 -7.23
C GLU A 8 -24.44 -23.54 -7.04
N ALA A 9 -24.66 -22.25 -7.35
CA ALA A 9 -23.66 -21.20 -7.11
C ALA A 9 -23.32 -21.06 -5.62
N ALA A 10 -24.32 -21.08 -4.74
CA ALA A 10 -24.09 -20.99 -3.29
C ALA A 10 -23.38 -22.23 -2.73
N THR A 11 -23.72 -23.44 -3.18
CA THR A 11 -23.02 -24.67 -2.76
C THR A 11 -21.62 -24.77 -3.33
N SER A 12 -21.40 -24.34 -4.58
CA SER A 12 -20.08 -24.31 -5.21
C SER A 12 -19.16 -23.30 -4.49
N TRP A 13 -19.65 -22.08 -4.24
CA TRP A 13 -18.92 -21.05 -3.48
C TRP A 13 -18.61 -21.48 -2.05
N SER A 14 -19.53 -22.18 -1.36
CA SER A 14 -19.27 -22.74 -0.03
C SER A 14 -18.26 -23.91 -0.05
N SER A 15 -18.27 -24.72 -1.11
CA SER A 15 -17.35 -25.86 -1.26
C SER A 15 -15.91 -25.44 -1.59
N HIS A 16 -15.74 -24.31 -2.27
CA HIS A 16 -14.44 -23.70 -2.47
C HIS A 16 -14.10 -22.88 -1.22
N LYS A 17 -12.93 -23.14 -0.61
CA LYS A 17 -12.41 -22.44 0.59
C LYS A 17 -12.08 -20.94 0.36
N ASP A 18 -12.70 -20.32 -0.64
CA ASP A 18 -12.41 -18.98 -1.12
C ASP A 18 -13.13 -17.90 -0.31
N ALA A 19 -14.10 -18.26 0.54
CA ALA A 19 -14.70 -17.34 1.50
C ALA A 19 -13.64 -16.67 2.41
N ARG A 20 -12.53 -17.37 2.70
CA ARG A 20 -11.40 -16.82 3.48
C ARG A 20 -10.57 -15.81 2.67
N GLN A 21 -10.48 -15.98 1.35
CA GLN A 21 -9.79 -15.03 0.48
C GLN A 21 -10.59 -13.73 0.32
N SER A 22 -11.93 -13.82 0.25
CA SER A 22 -12.79 -12.63 0.27
C SER A 22 -12.78 -11.92 1.62
N ALA A 23 -12.62 -12.67 2.73
CA ALA A 23 -12.46 -12.08 4.05
C ALA A 23 -11.19 -11.24 4.17
N ASP A 24 -10.06 -11.69 3.61
CA ASP A 24 -8.82 -10.89 3.56
C ASP A 24 -9.00 -9.60 2.77
N LEU A 25 -9.70 -9.64 1.62
CA LEU A 25 -9.95 -8.44 0.81
C LEU A 25 -10.84 -7.41 1.53
N ALA A 26 -11.85 -7.88 2.26
CA ALA A 26 -12.70 -7.02 3.08
C ALA A 26 -11.92 -6.40 4.25
N HIS A 27 -11.06 -7.18 4.93
CA HIS A 27 -10.21 -6.68 6.00
C HIS A 27 -9.24 -5.61 5.50
N TYR A 28 -8.59 -5.81 4.35
CA TYR A 28 -7.70 -4.79 3.78
C TYR A 28 -8.43 -3.51 3.39
N SER A 29 -9.65 -3.61 2.87
CA SER A 29 -10.44 -2.43 2.47
C SER A 29 -10.82 -1.56 3.67
N VAL A 30 -11.33 -2.19 4.74
CA VAL A 30 -11.74 -1.47 5.97
C VAL A 30 -10.53 -0.92 6.71
N PHE A 31 -9.46 -1.70 6.83
CA PHE A 31 -8.26 -1.28 7.55
C PHE A 31 -7.47 -0.19 6.80
N SER A 32 -7.51 -0.17 5.47
CA SER A 32 -6.82 0.83 4.65
C SER A 32 -7.56 2.17 4.58
N LEU A 33 -8.86 2.21 4.89
CA LEU A 33 -9.68 3.43 4.79
C LEU A 33 -9.09 4.58 5.62
N GLY A 34 -8.71 4.31 6.87
CA GLY A 34 -8.13 5.32 7.75
C GLY A 34 -6.80 5.87 7.24
N PRO A 35 -5.77 5.02 7.03
CA PRO A 35 -4.47 5.45 6.51
C PRO A 35 -4.54 6.19 5.18
N ILE A 36 -5.42 5.78 4.25
CA ILE A 36 -5.58 6.46 2.96
C ILE A 36 -6.10 7.88 3.15
N ILE A 37 -7.10 8.09 4.02
CA ILE A 37 -7.67 9.43 4.29
C ILE A 37 -6.58 10.35 4.87
N VAL A 38 -5.78 9.86 5.81
CA VAL A 38 -4.67 10.62 6.39
C VAL A 38 -3.65 10.98 5.32
N MET A 39 -3.25 10.03 4.46
CA MET A 39 -2.31 10.28 3.35
C MET A 39 -2.87 11.29 2.34
N ALA A 40 -4.16 11.19 2.01
CA ALA A 40 -4.82 12.13 1.11
C ALA A 40 -4.85 13.56 1.70
N ILE A 41 -5.19 13.69 2.99
CA ILE A 41 -5.21 14.99 3.68
C ILE A 41 -3.80 15.57 3.80
N ALA A 42 -2.81 14.75 4.12
CA ALA A 42 -1.42 15.19 4.17
C ALA A 42 -0.95 15.73 2.81
N SER A 43 -1.21 15.00 1.72
CA SER A 43 -0.82 15.43 0.37
C SER A 43 -1.53 16.70 -0.09
N ALA A 44 -2.85 16.82 0.13
CA ALA A 44 -3.61 18.02 -0.20
C ALA A 44 -3.27 19.20 0.72
N GLY A 45 -2.97 18.95 1.99
CA GLY A 45 -2.60 19.94 2.99
C GLY A 45 -1.31 20.69 2.66
N LEU A 46 -0.41 20.08 1.87
CA LEU A 46 0.79 20.76 1.36
C LEU A 46 0.46 21.91 0.39
N PHE A 47 -0.66 21.83 -0.33
CA PHE A 47 -1.05 22.84 -1.33
C PHE A 47 -2.09 23.83 -0.78
N PHE A 48 -3.03 23.35 0.04
CA PHE A 48 -4.18 24.13 0.50
C PHE A 48 -4.15 24.48 2.00
N GLY A 49 -3.18 23.97 2.75
CA GLY A 49 -3.12 24.09 4.21
C GLY A 49 -3.87 22.96 4.92
N TYR A 50 -3.23 22.39 5.95
CA TYR A 50 -3.72 21.20 6.64
C TYR A 50 -5.10 21.40 7.29
N ASP A 51 -5.30 22.55 7.97
CA ASP A 51 -6.55 22.86 8.67
C ASP A 51 -7.74 23.03 7.71
N ALA A 52 -7.50 23.65 6.55
CA ALA A 52 -8.53 23.88 5.53
C ALA A 52 -8.99 22.56 4.90
N VAL A 53 -8.05 21.68 4.56
CA VAL A 53 -8.35 20.35 3.98
C VAL A 53 -9.07 19.48 5.01
N THR A 54 -8.58 19.44 6.25
CA THR A 54 -9.18 18.66 7.34
C THR A 54 -10.63 19.07 7.58
N SER A 55 -10.90 20.37 7.73
CA SER A 55 -12.26 20.87 7.96
C SER A 55 -13.23 20.50 6.83
N GLN A 56 -12.80 20.64 5.58
CA GLN A 56 -13.63 20.30 4.41
C GLN A 56 -13.92 18.79 4.32
N VAL A 57 -12.91 17.95 4.58
CA VAL A 57 -13.06 16.50 4.54
C VAL A 57 -13.96 16.00 5.67
N THR A 58 -13.75 16.47 6.91
CA THR A 58 -14.62 16.11 8.04
C THR A 58 -16.06 16.54 7.78
N SER A 59 -16.30 17.76 7.25
CA SER A 59 -17.66 18.20 6.88
C SER A 59 -18.29 17.30 5.82
N SER A 60 -17.53 16.89 4.81
CA SER A 60 -18.04 16.01 3.74
C SER A 60 -18.37 14.62 4.27
N LEU A 61 -17.52 14.07 5.15
CA LEU A 61 -17.74 12.78 5.79
C LEU A 61 -18.89 12.83 6.79
N LYS A 62 -19.10 13.97 7.44
CA LYS A 62 -20.25 14.20 8.32
C LYS A 62 -21.58 14.12 7.57
N ASP A 63 -21.67 14.72 6.39
CA ASP A 63 -22.89 14.66 5.57
C ASP A 63 -23.18 13.22 5.08
N MET A 64 -22.15 12.41 4.88
CA MET A 64 -22.30 11.04 4.37
C MET A 64 -22.47 9.98 5.47
N LEU A 65 -21.74 10.08 6.58
CA LEU A 65 -21.68 9.08 7.66
C LEU A 65 -22.37 9.54 8.96
N GLY A 66 -22.81 10.79 9.03
CA GLY A 66 -23.36 11.40 10.24
C GLY A 66 -22.29 11.77 11.29
N ASP A 67 -22.74 12.28 12.43
CA ASP A 67 -21.86 12.75 13.52
C ASP A 67 -20.90 11.66 14.02
N THR A 68 -21.34 10.41 14.07
CA THR A 68 -20.53 9.29 14.57
C THR A 68 -19.32 9.01 13.67
N GLY A 69 -19.51 9.02 12.34
CA GLY A 69 -18.43 8.80 11.39
C GLY A 69 -17.44 9.96 11.37
N ALA A 70 -17.95 11.19 11.43
CA ALA A 70 -17.12 12.39 11.51
C ALA A 70 -16.23 12.40 12.77
N ASN A 71 -16.81 12.10 13.94
CA ASN A 71 -16.05 12.03 15.20
C ASN A 71 -14.95 10.95 15.17
N ALA A 72 -15.19 9.82 14.52
CA ALA A 72 -14.18 8.77 14.39
C ALA A 72 -12.98 9.26 13.55
N ILE A 73 -13.24 9.96 12.44
CA ILE A 73 -12.20 10.52 11.57
C ILE A 73 -11.44 11.63 12.29
N ASP A 74 -12.14 12.56 12.95
CA ASP A 74 -11.53 13.65 13.70
C ASP A 74 -10.61 13.14 14.82
N ALA A 75 -11.04 12.11 15.57
CA ALA A 75 -10.21 11.49 16.61
C ALA A 75 -8.94 10.87 16.01
N MET A 76 -9.05 10.25 14.84
CA MET A 76 -7.93 9.65 14.13
C MET A 76 -6.95 10.72 13.63
N LEU A 77 -7.47 11.83 13.09
CA LEU A 77 -6.66 12.95 12.61
C LEU A 77 -6.00 13.74 13.74
N ALA A 78 -6.69 13.92 14.86
CA ALA A 78 -6.12 14.52 16.08
C ALA A 78 -4.96 13.68 16.64
N GLY A 79 -5.00 12.36 16.45
CA GLY A 79 -3.87 11.47 16.72
C GLY A 79 -2.70 11.70 15.76
N ALA A 80 -2.99 11.79 14.46
CA ALA A 80 -1.97 11.98 13.42
C ALA A 80 -1.28 13.36 13.46
N SER A 81 -1.96 14.39 13.97
CA SER A 81 -1.50 15.79 13.94
C SER A 81 -0.64 16.19 15.15
N ARG A 82 -0.22 15.25 16.00
CA ARG A 82 0.51 15.57 17.24
C ARG A 82 1.94 16.07 16.93
N PRO A 83 2.25 17.36 17.19
CA PRO A 83 3.52 17.96 16.76
C PRO A 83 4.76 17.35 17.42
N ALA A 84 4.61 16.86 18.66
CA ALA A 84 5.70 16.22 19.41
C ALA A 84 6.13 14.86 18.81
N GLU A 85 5.23 14.16 18.10
CA GLU A 85 5.53 12.92 17.37
C GLU A 85 6.04 13.22 15.96
N GLY A 86 5.75 14.39 15.40
CA GLY A 86 6.17 14.79 14.05
C GLY A 86 7.68 14.79 13.83
N ILE A 87 8.49 15.18 14.82
CA ILE A 87 9.95 15.16 14.71
C ILE A 87 10.48 13.73 14.68
N LEU A 88 10.03 12.86 15.58
CA LEU A 88 10.42 11.45 15.61
C LEU A 88 9.96 10.73 14.34
N ALA A 89 8.73 10.97 13.88
CA ALA A 89 8.20 10.44 12.64
C ALA A 89 9.02 10.92 11.42
N THR A 90 9.45 12.19 11.40
CA THR A 90 10.30 12.72 10.33
C THR A 90 11.68 12.08 10.34
N VAL A 91 12.32 11.95 11.51
CA VAL A 91 13.64 11.29 11.64
C VAL A 91 13.57 9.83 11.21
N LEU A 92 12.55 9.10 11.66
CA LEU A 92 12.34 7.71 11.27
C LEU A 92 11.99 7.58 9.78
N GLY A 93 11.17 8.48 9.25
CA GLY A 93 10.79 8.50 7.83
C GLY A 93 11.99 8.78 6.92
N VAL A 94 12.79 9.79 7.24
CA VAL A 94 14.04 10.08 6.53
C VAL A 94 15.03 8.92 6.66
N GLY A 95 15.17 8.34 7.86
CA GLY A 95 16.01 7.17 8.10
C GLY A 95 15.58 5.96 7.25
N ALA A 96 14.28 5.67 7.19
CA ALA A 96 13.72 4.60 6.37
C ALA A 96 13.92 4.85 4.87
N LEU A 97 13.75 6.10 4.40
CA LEU A 97 13.99 6.47 3.01
C LEU A 97 15.47 6.28 2.61
N LEU A 98 16.40 6.70 3.47
CA LEU A 98 17.82 6.49 3.23
C LEU A 98 18.17 5.00 3.20
N PHE A 99 17.60 4.22 4.12
CA PHE A 99 17.80 2.77 4.16
C PHE A 99 17.32 2.08 2.87
N ALA A 100 16.11 2.41 2.42
CA ALA A 100 15.55 1.89 1.17
C ALA A 100 16.39 2.30 -0.06
N ALA A 101 16.88 3.54 -0.10
CA ALA A 101 17.73 4.02 -1.19
C ALA A 101 19.08 3.29 -1.24
N ILE A 102 19.69 3.02 -0.09
CA ILE A 102 20.95 2.30 0.02
C ILE A 102 20.77 0.85 -0.43
N GLU A 103 19.71 0.17 0.04
CA GLU A 103 19.38 -1.21 -0.36
C GLU A 103 19.16 -1.32 -1.87
N PHE A 104 18.38 -0.39 -2.46
CA PHE A 104 18.14 -0.34 -3.89
C PHE A 104 19.44 -0.21 -4.70
N TYR A 105 20.35 0.67 -4.28
CA TYR A 105 21.64 0.87 -4.96
C TYR A 105 22.54 -0.37 -4.88
N LEU A 106 22.67 -0.96 -3.69
CA LEU A 106 23.48 -2.16 -3.46
C LEU A 106 22.94 -3.35 -4.29
N HIS A 107 21.63 -3.59 -4.22
CA HIS A 107 20.99 -4.68 -4.96
C HIS A 107 21.12 -4.50 -6.48
N GLY A 108 20.93 -3.27 -6.98
CA GLY A 108 21.08 -2.95 -8.40
C GLY A 108 22.49 -3.23 -8.93
N SER A 109 23.52 -2.85 -8.18
CA SER A 109 24.92 -3.06 -8.57
C SER A 109 25.31 -4.54 -8.62
N ALA A 110 24.88 -5.34 -7.64
CA ALA A 110 25.13 -6.78 -7.61
C ALA A 110 24.46 -7.51 -8.78
N VAL A 111 23.21 -7.16 -9.09
CA VAL A 111 22.47 -7.74 -10.23
C VAL A 111 23.12 -7.35 -11.57
N ALA A 112 23.62 -6.13 -11.71
CA ALA A 112 24.32 -5.70 -12.93
C ALA A 112 25.61 -6.51 -13.15
N VAL A 113 26.41 -6.75 -12.11
CA VAL A 113 27.64 -7.55 -12.19
C VAL A 113 27.32 -9.02 -12.54
N LEU A 114 26.32 -9.62 -11.88
CA LEU A 114 25.91 -11.00 -12.18
C LEU A 114 25.45 -11.15 -13.63
N ARG A 115 24.74 -10.16 -14.19
CA ARG A 115 24.35 -10.17 -15.61
C ARG A 115 25.55 -10.08 -16.55
N ILE A 116 26.60 -9.33 -16.20
CA ILE A 116 27.82 -9.24 -17.03
C ILE A 116 28.57 -10.57 -17.02
N LEU A 117 28.73 -11.19 -15.84
CA LEU A 117 29.40 -12.48 -15.70
C LEU A 117 28.63 -13.61 -16.40
N ASP A 118 27.30 -13.58 -16.33
CA ASP A 118 26.43 -14.51 -17.05
C ASP A 118 26.58 -14.37 -18.57
N GLN A 119 26.63 -13.13 -19.08
CA GLN A 119 26.86 -12.85 -20.50
C GLN A 119 28.24 -13.27 -21.00
N GLU A 120 29.28 -13.12 -20.18
CA GLU A 120 30.63 -13.55 -20.52
C GLU A 120 30.72 -15.08 -20.59
N ASN A 121 30.14 -15.78 -19.62
CA ASN A 121 30.16 -17.23 -19.54
C ASN A 121 29.42 -17.88 -20.73
N HIS A 122 28.30 -17.28 -21.17
CA HIS A 122 27.56 -17.76 -22.35
C HIS A 122 28.37 -17.63 -23.65
N LYS A 123 29.13 -16.53 -23.82
CA LYS A 123 30.02 -16.33 -24.99
C LYS A 123 31.23 -17.25 -25.00
N GLU A 124 31.70 -17.69 -23.84
CA GLU A 124 32.81 -18.62 -23.74
C GLU A 124 32.38 -20.07 -24.05
N GLY A 125 31.16 -20.44 -23.68
CA GLY A 125 30.52 -21.69 -24.10
C GLY A 125 30.38 -21.82 -25.62
N ASP A 126 29.88 -20.77 -26.29
CA ASP A 126 29.71 -20.75 -27.75
C ASP A 126 31.05 -20.81 -28.50
N ARG A 127 32.12 -20.19 -27.97
CA ARG A 127 33.46 -20.22 -28.57
C ARG A 127 34.10 -21.60 -28.54
N LYS A 128 33.90 -22.38 -27.48
CA LYS A 128 34.44 -23.75 -27.40
C LYS A 128 33.77 -24.72 -28.35
N PHE A 129 32.49 -24.52 -28.65
CA PHE A 129 31.75 -25.41 -29.56
C PHE A 129 32.00 -25.10 -31.03
N SER A 130 32.42 -23.86 -31.36
CA SER A 130 32.80 -23.48 -32.72
C SER A 130 34.22 -23.92 -33.12
N SER A 131 35.03 -24.43 -32.18
CA SER A 131 36.43 -24.81 -32.41
C SER A 131 36.70 -26.30 -32.56
N ASP A 132 35.66 -27.15 -32.45
CA ASP A 132 35.68 -28.61 -32.69
C ASP A 132 34.93 -28.95 -33.99
#